data_AF-A0A1J5FN48-F1
#
_entry.id   AF-A0A1J5FN48-F1
#
_cell.length_a   1.000
_cell.length_b   1.000
_cell.length_c   1.000
_cell.angle_alpha   90.00
_cell.angle_beta   90.00
_cell.angle_gamma   90.00
#
_symmetry.space_group_name_H-M   'P 1'
#
loop_
_entity.id
_entity.type
_entity.pdbx_description
1 polymer ?
#
loop_
_entity_poly.entity_id
_entity_poly.type
_entity_poly.pdbx_seq_one_letter_code
_entity_poly.pdbx_strand_id
1 'polypeptide(L)'
;MITSQAQSTYNFTNCTRCGKKRVFLKTWKEELETYSGVSVLTHTETICPDKDCQKIVEKELEAKRVKNETMKAEREERVMKQRAQISSKKAK
;
A
#
# COMPACT_ATOMS: atom_id res chain seq x y z
N MET A 1 -10.86 3.53 -32.87
CA MET A 1 -10.89 3.39 -31.39
C MET A 1 -9.45 3.39 -30.90
N ILE A 2 -8.97 4.50 -30.33
CA ILE A 2 -7.61 4.59 -29.79
C ILE A 2 -7.74 5.23 -28.42
N THR A 3 -7.67 4.41 -27.37
CA THR A 3 -7.63 4.88 -25.98
C THR A 3 -6.31 5.60 -25.78
N SER A 4 -6.39 6.93 -25.77
CA SER A 4 -5.33 7.86 -25.41
C SER A 4 -4.87 7.57 -23.99
N GLN A 5 -3.83 6.73 -23.87
CA GLN A 5 -3.10 6.58 -22.62
C GLN A 5 -2.23 7.83 -22.48
N ALA A 6 -2.73 8.77 -21.68
CA ALA A 6 -1.99 9.93 -21.21
C ALA A 6 -0.68 9.46 -20.58
N GLN A 7 0.41 9.57 -21.33
CA GLN A 7 1.76 9.37 -20.84
C GLN A 7 2.11 10.53 -19.90
N SER A 8 1.75 10.39 -18.64
CA SER A 8 2.23 11.26 -17.57
C SER A 8 3.75 11.18 -17.54
N THR A 9 4.40 12.32 -17.79
CA THR A 9 5.84 12.53 -17.67
C THR A 9 6.25 12.40 -16.20
N TYR A 10 6.39 11.16 -15.71
CA TYR A 10 6.89 10.88 -14.37
C TYR A 10 8.37 11.24 -14.30
N ASN A 11 8.68 12.28 -13.51
CA ASN A 11 10.05 12.55 -13.10
C ASN A 11 10.52 11.40 -12.19
N PHE A 12 11.22 10.42 -12.78
CA PHE A 12 11.77 9.29 -12.05
C PHE A 12 12.80 9.78 -11.05
N THR A 13 12.43 9.74 -9.76
CA THR A 13 13.36 10.06 -8.67
C THR A 13 14.49 9.04 -8.64
N ASN A 14 15.71 9.53 -8.41
CA ASN A 14 16.86 8.69 -8.13
C ASN A 14 16.59 7.84 -6.88
N CYS A 15 17.03 6.58 -6.91
CA CYS A 15 16.95 5.71 -5.76
C CYS A 15 17.81 6.28 -4.63
N THR A 16 17.24 6.46 -3.44
CA THR A 16 17.93 6.99 -2.25
C THR A 16 19.00 6.04 -1.70
N ARG A 17 19.05 4.78 -2.15
CA ARG A 17 20.01 3.76 -1.72
C ARG A 17 21.20 3.67 -2.67
N CYS A 18 20.95 3.50 -3.96
CA CYS A 18 22.00 3.27 -4.97
C CYS A 18 22.23 4.46 -5.92
N GLY A 19 21.45 5.54 -5.83
CA GLY A 19 21.57 6.72 -6.68
C GLY A 19 21.09 6.55 -8.13
N LYS A 20 20.82 5.31 -8.59
CA LYS A 20 20.35 5.03 -9.95
C LYS A 20 18.92 5.51 -10.17
N LYS A 21 18.59 5.94 -11.39
CA LYS A 21 17.22 6.33 -11.76
C LYS A 21 16.30 5.11 -11.67
N ARG A 22 15.17 5.26 -10.97
CA ARG A 22 14.13 4.22 -10.91
C ARG A 22 13.45 4.08 -12.27
N VAL A 23 12.96 2.87 -12.56
CA VAL A 23 12.22 2.58 -13.79
C VAL A 23 10.75 2.36 -13.49
N PHE A 24 9.89 2.73 -14.43
CA PHE A 24 8.45 2.54 -14.33
C PHE A 24 8.11 1.04 -14.37
N LEU A 25 7.21 0.61 -13.50
CA LEU A 25 6.67 -0.76 -13.56
C LEU A 25 5.22 -0.75 -14.06
N LYS A 26 4.31 -0.14 -13.29
CA LYS A 26 2.89 -0.07 -13.62
C LYS A 26 2.21 1.09 -12.92
N THR A 27 1.09 1.52 -13.49
CA THR A 27 0.16 2.47 -12.88
C THR A 27 -1.24 1.88 -12.96
N TRP A 28 -1.99 1.98 -11.87
CA TRP A 28 -3.40 1.59 -11.85
C TRP A 28 -4.22 2.65 -11.11
N LYS A 29 -5.50 2.72 -11.43
CA LYS A 29 -6.44 3.60 -10.77
C LYS A 29 -7.34 2.77 -9.88
N GLU A 30 -7.51 3.21 -8.65
CA GLU A 30 -8.40 2.61 -7.66
C GLU A 30 -9.47 3.65 -7.33
N GLU A 31 -10.73 3.28 -7.55
CA GLU A 31 -11.86 4.14 -7.21
C GLU A 31 -12.27 3.86 -5.77
N LEU A 32 -12.14 4.88 -4.92
CA LEU A 32 -12.49 4.82 -3.51
C LEU A 32 -13.79 5.58 -3.29
N GLU A 33 -14.81 4.88 -2.81
CA GLU A 33 -16.01 5.53 -2.31
C GLU A 33 -15.69 6.26 -1.01
N THR A 34 -15.76 7.58 -1.05
CA THR A 34 -15.56 8.46 0.10
C THR A 34 -16.87 9.11 0.50
N TYR A 35 -16.91 9.70 1.70
CA TYR A 35 -18.10 10.37 2.23
C TYR A 35 -18.68 11.45 1.30
N SER A 36 -17.84 12.04 0.42
CA SER A 36 -18.23 13.10 -0.52
C SER A 36 -18.35 12.64 -1.98
N GLY A 37 -18.31 11.33 -2.25
CA GLY A 37 -18.43 10.76 -3.60
C GLY A 37 -17.28 9.82 -3.98
N VAL A 38 -17.13 9.55 -5.27
CA VAL A 38 -16.09 8.66 -5.82
C VAL A 38 -14.79 9.43 -6.00
N SER A 39 -13.76 9.04 -5.26
CA SER A 39 -12.40 9.57 -5.40
C SER A 39 -11.54 8.60 -6.21
N VAL A 40 -10.88 9.06 -7.26
CA VAL A 40 -9.99 8.21 -8.07
C VAL A 40 -8.55 8.34 -7.57
N LEU A 41 -8.04 7.30 -6.94
CA LEU A 41 -6.66 7.19 -6.48
C LEU A 41 -5.78 6.60 -7.57
N THR A 42 -4.76 7.33 -8.02
CA THR A 42 -3.81 6.83 -9.03
C THR A 42 -2.56 6.31 -8.35
N HIS A 43 -2.36 5.00 -8.38
CA HIS A 43 -1.17 4.34 -7.87
C HIS A 43 -0.12 4.21 -8.96
N THR A 44 1.12 4.53 -8.64
CA THR A 44 2.26 4.35 -9.55
C THR A 44 3.36 3.59 -8.85
N GLU A 45 3.76 2.47 -9.45
CA GLU A 45 4.81 1.61 -8.95
C GLU A 45 6.07 1.76 -9.78
N THR A 46 7.20 1.86 -9.08
CA THR A 46 8.53 2.04 -9.68
C THR A 46 9.49 1.05 -9.05
N ILE A 47 10.44 0.57 -9.85
CA ILE A 47 11.41 -0.44 -9.46
C ILE A 47 12.85 0.08 -9.63
N CYS A 48 13.75 -0.37 -8.76
CA CYS A 48 15.17 -0.07 -8.91
C CYS A 48 15.79 -1.02 -9.97
N PRO A 49 16.57 -0.51 -10.96
CA PRO A 49 17.21 -1.37 -11.97
C PRO A 49 18.32 -2.27 -11.40
N ASP A 50 18.83 -1.93 -10.22
CA ASP A 50 19.84 -2.72 -9.52
C ASP A 50 19.18 -3.83 -8.69
N LYS A 51 19.44 -5.09 -9.06
CA LYS A 51 18.83 -6.27 -8.44
C LYS A 51 19.17 -6.42 -6.97
N ASP A 52 20.39 -6.06 -6.55
CA ASP A 52 20.81 -6.20 -5.16
C ASP A 52 20.17 -5.13 -4.30
N CYS A 53 20.12 -3.90 -4.81
CA CYS A 53 19.38 -2.81 -4.18
C CYS A 53 17.87 -3.13 -4.09
N GLN A 54 17.29 -3.73 -5.14
CA GLN A 54 15.87 -4.05 -5.19
C GLN A 54 15.50 -5.14 -4.17
N LYS A 55 16.31 -6.20 -4.04
CA LYS A 55 16.09 -7.27 -3.04
C LYS A 55 16.04 -6.74 -1.61
N ILE A 56 16.89 -5.76 -1.28
CA ILE A 56 16.89 -5.14 0.05
C ILE A 56 15.56 -4.42 0.29
N VAL A 57 15.11 -3.61 -0.67
CA VAL A 57 13.85 -2.89 -0.59
C VAL A 57 12.67 -3.85 -0.47
N GLU A 58 12.65 -4.93 -1.26
CA GLU A 58 11.61 -5.96 -1.18
C GLU A 58 11.58 -6.65 0.17
N LYS A 59 12.75 -6.98 0.74
CA LYS A 59 12.84 -7.55 2.09
C LYS A 59 12.30 -6.61 3.16
N GLU A 60 12.63 -5.32 3.08
CA GLU A 60 12.11 -4.30 4.00
C GLU A 60 10.60 -4.10 3.83
N LEU A 61 10.11 -4.12 2.58
CA LEU A 61 8.69 -3.97 2.27
C LEU A 61 7.88 -5.15 2.81
N GLU A 62 8.40 -6.37 2.64
CA GLU A 62 7.77 -7.59 3.15
C GLU A 62 7.75 -7.60 4.68
N ALA A 63 8.86 -7.22 5.34
CA ALA A 63 8.89 -7.10 6.80
C ALA A 63 7.86 -6.09 7.32
N LYS A 64 7.67 -4.97 6.62
CA LYS A 64 6.62 -3.98 6.94
C LYS A 64 5.21 -4.54 6.71
N ARG A 65 5.00 -5.28 5.62
CA ARG A 65 3.71 -5.92 5.30
C ARG A 65 3.31 -6.88 6.41
N VAL A 66 4.19 -7.81 6.77
CA VAL A 66 3.96 -8.79 7.85
C VAL A 66 3.68 -8.07 9.17
N LYS A 67 4.47 -7.07 9.54
CA LYS A 67 4.25 -6.30 10.78
C LYS A 67 2.88 -5.61 10.79
N ASN A 68 2.46 -5.01 9.67
CA ASN A 68 1.16 -4.37 9.58
C ASN A 68 0.02 -5.38 9.70
N GLU A 69 0.16 -6.55 9.07
CA GLU A 69 -0.82 -7.64 9.16
C GLU A 69 -0.95 -8.19 10.57
N THR A 70 0.17 -8.43 11.27
CA THR A 70 0.13 -8.89 12.67
C THR A 70 -0.53 -7.85 13.58
N MET A 71 -0.15 -6.56 13.43
CA MET A 71 -0.76 -5.49 14.21
C MET A 71 -2.26 -5.34 13.94
N LYS A 72 -2.69 -5.54 12.70
CA LYS A 72 -4.12 -5.51 12.33
C LYS A 72 -4.87 -6.68 12.97
N ALA A 73 -4.33 -7.89 12.88
CA ALA A 73 -4.92 -9.09 13.47
C ALA A 73 -5.05 -8.97 15.01
N GLU A 74 -3.99 -8.52 15.69
CA GLU A 74 -4.02 -8.28 17.14
C GLU A 74 -5.07 -7.22 17.52
N ARG A 75 -5.19 -6.15 16.72
CA ARG A 75 -6.17 -5.09 16.95
C ARG A 75 -7.59 -5.63 16.82
N GLU A 76 -7.85 -6.42 15.79
CA GLU A 76 -9.15 -7.07 15.55
C GLU A 76 -9.51 -8.02 16.70
N GLU A 77 -8.57 -8.84 17.15
CA GLU A 77 -8.78 -9.74 18.30
C GLU A 77 -9.11 -8.97 19.59
N ARG A 78 -8.38 -7.90 19.88
CA ARG A 78 -8.65 -7.03 21.06
C ARG A 78 -10.04 -6.42 20.98
N VAL A 79 -10.45 -5.93 19.81
CA VAL A 79 -11.79 -5.35 19.60
C VAL A 79 -12.88 -6.41 19.77
N MET A 80 -12.68 -7.62 19.26
CA MET A 80 -13.64 -8.72 19.42
C MET A 80 -13.81 -9.11 20.90
N LYS A 81 -12.70 -9.25 21.64
CA LYS A 81 -12.74 -9.52 23.08
C LYS A 81 -13.47 -8.42 23.86
N GLN A 82 -13.20 -7.16 23.55
CA GLN A 82 -13.89 -6.03 24.18
C GLN A 82 -15.40 -6.06 23.89
N ARG A 83 -15.80 -6.29 22.64
CA ARG A 83 -17.23 -6.41 22.27
C ARG A 83 -17.93 -7.55 23.01
N ALA A 84 -17.30 -8.72 23.12
CA ALA A 84 -17.84 -9.87 23.85
C ALA A 84 -17.98 -9.63 25.36
N GLN A 85 -17.04 -8.89 25.97
CA GLN A 85 -17.14 -8.48 27.37
C GLN A 85 -18.24 -7.44 27.62
N ILE A 86 -18.46 -6.52 26.69
CA ILE A 86 -19.55 -5.54 26.78
C ILE A 86 -20.90 -6.23 26.66
N SER A 87 -21.06 -7.17 25.71
CA SER A 87 -22.32 -7.90 25.54
C SER A 87 -22.67 -8.76 26.75
N SER A 88 -21.70 -9.42 27.39
CA SER A 88 -21.94 -10.24 28.58
C SER A 88 -22.26 -9.43 29.83
N LYS A 89 -21.68 -8.21 29.97
CA LYS A 89 -22.02 -7.28 31.05
C LYS A 89 -23.41 -6.65 30.90
N LYS A 90 -23.93 -6.49 29.67
CA LYS A 90 -25.24 -5.88 29.41
C LYS A 90 -26.42 -6.84 29.65
N ALA A 91 -26.15 -8.15 29.74
CA ALA A 91 -27.13 -9.19 29.98
C ALA A 91 -27.27 -9.59 31.47
N LYS A 92 -26.42 -9.04 32.33
CA LYS A 92 -26.51 -9.13 33.80
C LYS A 92 -27.06 -7.83 34.35
#